data_AF-A0A944SNX9-F1
#
_entry.id   AF-A0A944SNX9-F1
#
_cell.length_a   1.000
_cell.length_b   1.000
_cell.length_c   1.000
_cell.angle_alpha   90.00
_cell.angle_beta   90.00
_cell.angle_gamma   90.00
#
_symmetry.space_group_name_H-M   'P 1'
#
loop_
_entity.id
_entity.type
_entity.pdbx_description
1 polymer ?
#
loop_
_entity_poly.entity_id
_entity_poly.type
_entity_poly.pdbx_seq_one_letter_code
_entity_poly.pdbx_strand_id
1 'polypeptide(L)'
;MKRLTFILLASLVLAGCTNSLTKTSELPKLPKFSMPELPKMPKLSLPSWAKPKMPSIDVYKPTIMQGSVLDMNEVNKLQLGMSKESVMNLIG
;
A
#
# COMPACT_ATOMS: atom_id res chain seq x y z
N MET A 1 6.76 -37.06 31.96
CA MET A 1 6.27 -37.71 30.72
C MET A 1 5.29 -36.89 29.88
N LYS A 2 4.67 -35.81 30.39
CA LYS A 2 3.68 -35.03 29.63
C LYS A 2 4.26 -34.16 28.51
N ARG A 3 5.49 -33.64 28.64
CA ARG A 3 6.08 -32.76 27.60
C ARG A 3 6.56 -33.53 26.36
N LEU A 4 7.04 -34.77 26.54
CA LEU A 4 7.47 -35.61 25.43
C LEU A 4 6.28 -36.04 24.56
N THR A 5 5.12 -36.33 25.17
CA THR A 5 3.91 -36.70 24.43
C THR A 5 3.37 -35.54 23.60
N PHE A 6 3.46 -34.29 24.07
CA PHE A 6 3.07 -33.12 23.25
C PHE A 6 3.99 -32.90 22.05
N ILE A 7 5.29 -33.14 22.18
CA ILE A 7 6.24 -33.02 21.06
C ILE A 7 5.97 -34.09 20.00
N LEU A 8 5.69 -35.32 20.43
CA LEU A 8 5.37 -36.44 19.53
C LEU A 8 4.02 -36.25 18.83
N LEU A 9 3.06 -35.62 19.49
CA LEU A 9 1.76 -35.28 18.89
C LEU A 9 1.89 -34.14 17.86
N ALA A 10 2.76 -33.15 18.12
CA ALA A 10 3.02 -32.06 17.18
C ALA A 10 3.75 -32.52 15.91
N SER A 11 4.74 -33.42 16.04
CA SER A 11 5.46 -33.96 14.87
C SER A 11 4.58 -34.80 13.96
N LEU A 12 3.59 -35.52 14.52
CA LEU A 12 2.64 -36.31 13.74
C LEU A 12 1.69 -35.44 12.90
N VAL A 13 1.29 -34.27 13.41
CA VAL A 13 0.44 -33.31 12.68
C VAL A 13 1.23 -32.60 11.58
N LEU A 14 2.51 -32.29 11.81
CA LEU A 14 3.39 -31.61 10.83
C LEU A 14 3.79 -32.51 9.66
N ALA A 15 3.92 -33.82 9.87
CA ALA A 15 4.23 -34.78 8.80
C ALA A 15 3.00 -35.18 7.96
N GLY A 16 1.78 -34.92 8.45
CA GLY A 16 0.52 -35.40 7.85
C GLY A 16 -0.02 -34.59 6.68
N CYS A 17 0.63 -33.50 6.26
CA CYS A 17 0.12 -32.62 5.19
C CYS A 17 1.13 -32.39 4.05
N THR A 18 1.99 -33.35 3.76
CA THR A 18 2.83 -33.25 2.55
C THR A 18 2.64 -34.46 1.67
N ASN A 19 2.13 -34.18 0.47
CA ASN A 19 2.31 -34.98 -0.74
C ASN A 19 1.46 -36.26 -0.86
N SER A 20 0.15 -36.12 -0.64
CA SER A 20 -0.78 -36.96 -1.39
C SER A 20 -0.82 -36.46 -2.83
N LEU A 21 -0.10 -37.19 -3.66
CA LEU A 21 -0.53 -37.57 -5.00
C LEU A 21 -0.29 -36.53 -6.11
N THR A 22 0.96 -36.54 -6.56
CA THR A 22 1.29 -36.62 -7.99
C THR A 22 0.38 -37.64 -8.69
N LYS A 23 -0.80 -37.22 -9.13
CA LYS A 23 -1.52 -37.87 -10.22
C LYS A 23 -1.62 -36.86 -11.33
N THR A 24 -0.81 -37.12 -12.35
CA THR A 24 -1.10 -36.86 -13.76
C THR A 24 -2.61 -36.93 -14.02
N SER A 25 -3.28 -35.79 -13.91
CA SER A 25 -4.56 -35.60 -14.57
C SER A 25 -4.20 -35.32 -16.02
N GLU A 26 -4.18 -36.38 -16.82
CA GLU A 26 -4.29 -36.24 -18.26
C GLU A 26 -5.60 -35.49 -18.51
N LEU A 27 -5.47 -34.18 -18.74
CA LEU A 27 -6.57 -33.33 -19.12
C LEU A 27 -7.20 -33.99 -20.36
N PRO A 28 -8.49 -34.39 -20.34
CA PRO A 28 -9.13 -34.92 -21.53
C PRO A 28 -8.98 -33.85 -22.61
N LYS A 29 -8.35 -34.20 -23.74
CA LYS A 29 -8.15 -33.28 -24.86
C LYS A 29 -9.53 -32.74 -25.26
N LEU A 30 -9.84 -31.54 -24.81
CA LEU A 30 -11.05 -30.83 -25.19
C LEU A 30 -11.07 -30.76 -26.73
N PRO A 31 -12.20 -31.09 -27.38
CA PRO A 31 -12.31 -30.92 -28.82
C PRO A 31 -11.99 -29.46 -29.12
N LYS A 32 -11.11 -29.23 -30.10
CA LYS A 32 -10.80 -27.87 -30.56
C LYS A 32 -12.09 -27.27 -31.10
N PHE A 33 -12.77 -26.46 -30.29
CA PHE A 33 -13.84 -25.60 -30.75
C PHE A 33 -13.18 -24.57 -31.67
N SER A 34 -13.30 -24.78 -32.98
CA SER A 34 -13.00 -23.74 -33.95
C SER A 34 -14.01 -22.63 -33.70
N MET A 35 -13.58 -21.55 -33.06
CA MET A 35 -14.39 -20.34 -32.98
C MET A 35 -14.65 -19.90 -34.43
N PRO A 36 -15.90 -19.82 -34.91
CA PRO A 36 -16.16 -19.27 -36.23
C PRO A 36 -15.57 -17.86 -36.26
N GLU A 37 -14.88 -17.52 -37.35
CA GLU A 37 -14.33 -16.17 -37.52
C GLU A 37 -15.47 -15.17 -37.39
N LEU A 38 -15.54 -14.50 -36.23
CA LEU A 38 -16.52 -13.45 -36.01
C LEU A 38 -16.24 -12.36 -37.05
N PRO A 39 -17.28 -11.81 -37.68
CA PRO A 39 -17.11 -10.70 -38.62
C PRO A 39 -16.33 -9.59 -37.91
N LYS A 40 -15.26 -9.10 -38.55
CA LYS A 40 -14.42 -8.02 -38.00
C LYS A 40 -15.33 -6.85 -37.67
N MET A 41 -15.61 -6.64 -36.39
CA MET A 41 -16.44 -5.51 -35.97
C MET A 41 -15.74 -4.21 -36.37
N PRO A 42 -16.49 -3.21 -36.88
CA PRO A 42 -15.92 -1.90 -37.14
C PRO A 42 -15.40 -1.32 -35.82
N LYS A 43 -14.21 -0.72 -35.86
CA LYS A 43 -13.61 -0.05 -34.70
C LYS A 43 -14.55 1.08 -34.29
N LEU A 44 -15.31 0.88 -33.21
CA LEU A 44 -16.13 1.90 -32.56
C LEU A 44 -15.21 2.93 -31.90
N SER A 45 -14.68 3.86 -32.70
CA SER A 45 -14.02 5.05 -32.17
C SER A 45 -15.09 6.05 -31.77
N LEU A 46 -15.14 6.40 -30.48
CA LEU A 46 -16.01 7.47 -30.01
C LEU A 46 -15.62 8.79 -30.70
N PRO A 47 -16.60 9.58 -31.18
CA PRO A 47 -16.33 10.86 -31.79
C PRO A 47 -15.69 11.82 -30.77
N SER A 48 -14.92 12.80 -31.24
CA SER A 48 -14.13 13.69 -30.38
C SER A 48 -14.96 14.47 -29.35
N TRP A 49 -16.23 14.77 -29.65
CA TRP A 49 -17.17 15.43 -28.74
C TRP A 49 -17.66 14.51 -27.60
N ALA A 50 -17.60 13.19 -27.80
CA ALA A 50 -17.98 12.20 -26.80
C ALA A 50 -16.80 11.74 -25.93
N LYS A 51 -15.59 12.30 -26.15
CA LYS A 51 -14.44 12.03 -25.30
C LYS A 51 -14.52 12.89 -24.04
N PRO A 52 -14.63 12.28 -22.84
CA PRO A 52 -14.67 13.05 -21.60
C PRO A 52 -13.33 13.77 -21.42
N LYS A 53 -13.39 15.10 -21.29
CA LYS A 53 -12.26 15.89 -20.80
C LYS A 53 -12.23 15.74 -19.29
N MET A 54 -11.12 15.23 -18.76
CA MET A 54 -10.93 15.16 -17.32
C MET A 54 -10.80 16.60 -16.79
N PRO A 55 -11.65 17.04 -15.84
CA PRO A 55 -11.47 18.35 -15.23
C PRO A 55 -10.12 18.37 -14.50
N SER A 56 -9.35 19.45 -14.69
CA SER A 56 -8.17 19.70 -13.85
C SER A 56 -8.66 20.05 -12.46
N ILE A 57 -8.52 19.13 -11.51
CA ILE A 57 -8.75 19.41 -10.09
C ILE A 57 -7.43 19.91 -9.54
N ASP A 58 -7.35 21.21 -9.27
CA ASP A 58 -6.30 21.77 -8.43
C ASP A 58 -6.55 21.25 -7.01
N VAL A 59 -5.81 20.21 -6.63
CA VAL A 59 -5.89 19.65 -5.28
C VAL A 59 -5.42 20.71 -4.30
N TYR A 60 -6.35 21.24 -3.50
CA TYR A 60 -6.02 22.18 -2.44
C TYR A 60 -4.98 21.56 -1.50
N LYS A 61 -3.82 22.22 -1.40
CA LYS A 61 -2.75 21.84 -0.48
C LYS A 61 -2.61 22.91 0.59
N PRO A 62 -3.03 22.64 1.84
CA PRO A 62 -2.84 23.59 2.92
C PRO A 62 -1.36 23.71 3.29
N THR A 63 -0.97 24.90 3.74
CA THR A 63 0.32 25.11 4.41
C THR A 63 0.25 24.47 5.80
N ILE A 64 1.16 23.54 6.09
CA ILE A 64 1.28 22.90 7.41
C ILE A 64 2.43 23.58 8.15
N MET A 65 2.14 24.14 9.32
CA MET A 65 3.14 24.66 10.25
C MET A 65 3.28 23.66 11.40
N GLN A 66 4.51 23.27 11.71
CA GLN A 66 4.83 22.30 12.77
C GLN A 66 6.01 22.81 13.60
N GLY A 67 5.94 22.63 14.91
CA GLY A 67 6.95 23.10 15.87
C GLY A 67 6.63 24.49 16.43
N SER A 68 7.61 25.07 17.14
CA SER A 68 7.51 26.42 17.67
C SER A 68 7.74 27.44 16.55
N VAL A 69 6.88 28.46 16.51
CA VAL A 69 7.05 29.61 15.62
C VAL A 69 7.78 30.69 16.41
N LEU A 70 8.97 31.08 15.95
CA LEU A 70 9.83 32.02 16.65
C LEU A 70 9.99 33.31 15.86
N ASP A 71 9.92 34.46 16.55
CA ASP A 71 10.27 35.76 15.98
C ASP A 71 11.79 35.96 16.06
N MET A 72 12.41 36.27 14.92
CA MET A 72 13.86 36.50 14.83
C MET A 72 14.32 37.67 15.71
N ASN A 73 13.46 38.68 15.93
CA ASN A 73 13.77 39.81 16.82
C ASN A 73 13.89 39.37 18.28
N GLU A 74 13.16 38.33 18.69
CA GLU A 74 13.24 37.74 20.03
C GLU A 74 14.41 36.78 20.13
N VAL A 75 14.63 35.96 19.10
CA VAL A 75 15.80 35.06 19.01
C VAL A 75 17.11 35.85 19.09
N ASN A 76 17.18 37.01 18.43
CA ASN A 76 18.38 37.85 18.44
C ASN A 76 18.69 38.47 19.82
N LYS A 77 17.72 38.50 20.73
CA LYS A 77 17.95 38.96 22.12
C LYS A 77 18.55 37.86 22.99
N LEU A 78 18.60 36.61 22.52
CA LEU A 78 19.14 35.50 23.28
C LEU A 78 20.66 35.63 23.44
N GLN A 79 21.14 35.39 24.66
CA GLN A 79 22.56 35.46 25.01
C GLN A 79 22.99 34.20 25.80
N LEU A 80 24.27 33.86 25.73
CA LEU A 80 24.81 32.74 26.52
C LEU A 80 24.74 33.06 28.01
N GLY A 81 24.39 32.05 28.82
CA GLY A 81 24.30 32.18 30.28
C GLY A 81 22.97 32.71 30.80
N MET A 82 21.97 32.96 29.95
CA MET A 82 20.61 33.27 30.41
C MET A 82 20.00 32.10 31.18
N SER A 83 19.15 32.41 32.17
CA SER A 83 18.39 31.40 32.90
C SER A 83 17.31 30.79 32.01
N LYS A 84 16.88 29.57 32.35
CA LYS A 84 15.77 28.89 31.66
C LYS A 84 14.52 29.78 31.62
N GLU A 85 14.18 30.39 32.74
CA GLU A 85 13.00 31.26 32.89
C GLU A 85 13.10 32.46 31.96
N SER A 86 14.30 33.04 31.82
CA SER A 86 14.54 34.18 30.93
C SER A 86 14.36 33.78 29.46
N VAL A 87 14.81 32.59 29.07
CA VAL A 87 14.61 32.04 27.71
C VAL A 87 13.12 31.80 27.44
N MET A 88 12.42 31.12 28.36
CA MET A 88 10.99 30.82 28.22
C MET A 88 10.14 32.09 28.14
N ASN A 89 10.49 33.13 28.90
CA ASN A 89 9.82 34.43 28.83
C ASN A 89 10.04 35.14 27.49
N LEU A 90 11.13 34.85 26.78
CA LEU A 90 11.44 35.46 25.49
C LEU A 90 10.83 34.71 24.30
N ILE A 91 10.89 33.38 24.29
CA ILE A 91 10.56 32.56 23.10
C ILE A 91 9.52 31.47 23.33
N GLY A 92 9.03 31.31 24.57
CA GLY A 92 7.95 30.37 24.89
C GLY A 92 8.38 28.96 25.23
#